data_AF-A0AAD3CJN2-F1
#
_entry.id   AF-A0AAD3CJN2-F1
#
_cell.length_a   1.000
_cell.length_b   1.000
_cell.length_c   1.000
_cell.angle_alpha   90.00
_cell.angle_beta   90.00
_cell.angle_gamma   90.00
#
_symmetry.space_group_name_H-M   'P 1'
#
loop_
_entity.id
_entity.type
_entity.pdbx_description
1 polymer ?
#
loop_
_entity_poly.entity_id
_entity_poly.type
_entity_poly.pdbx_seq_one_letter_code
_entity_poly.pdbx_strand_id
1 'polypeptide(L)'
;MASKIDRIIHTLNVLKEDAEAVTYPVGVLERLGDVLEEAMIEATGDFLHDEIDDDIHTVDQVEAMLDLVPESTAHTRLYEVDGCAGESWECYPVQSALYDFKHWRPNTWAMKFIPIIAQKGLRYGQFGLEELRGGILANDDSDYNLLQMLCAPLDERFESQDYDAQCTDVLRQLKDMGLFFKKDVRRYKLAGRIHAGNKMRVWNMLEWYPGLLKERGNYEGDALINYMTRLRSDGLSILQFADKLQPSSDLCLLFFKHEEDTEEDSRNLFEYLVDTVGRDDAIKAILETMSSRKDYKYFKLDADTNSYPFLVAAENSNVDITFHLLRENISEVLSLVMV
;
A
#
# COMPACT_ATOMS: atom_id res chain seq x y z
N MET A 1 -1.72 8.75 -37.62
CA MET A 1 -0.42 9.24 -37.10
C MET A 1 0.50 8.04 -37.10
N ALA A 2 1.65 8.12 -37.78
CA ALA A 2 2.70 7.11 -37.56
C ALA A 2 3.13 7.20 -36.08
N SER A 3 3.23 6.07 -35.40
CA SER A 3 3.63 6.01 -33.99
C SER A 3 5.03 6.64 -33.80
N LYS A 4 5.38 7.13 -32.61
CA LYS A 4 6.76 7.61 -32.33
C LYS A 4 7.79 6.52 -32.71
N ILE A 5 7.44 5.25 -32.50
CA ILE A 5 8.23 4.07 -32.91
C ILE A 5 8.46 4.03 -34.42
N ASP A 6 7.43 4.27 -35.25
CA ASP A 6 7.59 4.30 -36.72
C ASP A 6 8.55 5.40 -37.17
N ARG A 7 8.60 6.54 -36.46
CA ARG A 7 9.56 7.62 -36.75
C ARG A 7 10.98 7.23 -36.37
N ILE A 8 11.17 6.54 -35.25
CA ILE A 8 12.48 6.00 -34.85
C ILE A 8 12.96 4.98 -35.88
N ILE A 9 12.10 4.02 -36.26
CA ILE A 9 12.43 3.01 -37.28
C ILE A 9 12.75 3.67 -38.63
N HIS A 10 11.98 4.66 -39.05
CA HIS A 10 12.26 5.40 -40.27
C HIS A 10 13.60 6.14 -40.20
N THR A 11 13.88 6.81 -39.07
CA THR A 11 15.16 7.53 -38.86
C THR A 11 16.34 6.55 -38.89
N LEU A 12 16.22 5.40 -38.23
CA LEU A 12 17.23 4.34 -38.26
C LEU A 12 17.47 3.80 -39.69
N ASN A 13 16.41 3.63 -40.48
CA ASN A 13 16.54 3.15 -41.86
C ASN A 13 17.21 4.21 -42.76
N VAL A 14 16.87 5.48 -42.61
CA VAL A 14 17.54 6.58 -43.34
C VAL A 14 19.02 6.64 -42.97
N LEU A 15 19.35 6.54 -41.69
CA LEU A 15 20.73 6.54 -41.21
C LEU A 15 21.51 5.31 -41.69
N LYS A 16 20.85 4.15 -41.80
CA LYS A 16 21.46 2.93 -42.34
C LYS A 16 21.78 3.08 -43.83
N GLU A 17 20.85 3.63 -44.63
CA GLU A 17 21.07 3.87 -46.06
C GLU A 17 22.20 4.88 -46.29
N ASP A 18 22.30 5.91 -45.46
CA ASP A 18 23.37 6.90 -45.51
C ASP A 18 24.73 6.33 -45.05
N ALA A 19 24.74 5.47 -44.02
CA ALA A 19 25.94 4.78 -43.52
C ALA A 19 26.55 3.81 -44.54
N GLU A 20 25.74 3.20 -45.41
CA GLU A 20 26.21 2.34 -46.49
C GLU A 20 26.87 3.13 -47.64
N ALA A 21 26.63 4.46 -47.73
CA ALA A 21 27.14 5.31 -48.80
C ALA A 21 28.39 6.15 -48.42
N VAL A 22 28.67 6.37 -47.13
CA VAL A 22 29.74 7.29 -46.68
C VAL A 22 30.47 6.75 -45.44
N THR A 23 31.81 6.77 -45.47
CA THR A 23 32.65 6.52 -44.29
C THR A 23 32.55 7.71 -43.33
N TYR A 24 31.73 7.59 -42.29
CA TYR A 24 31.60 8.62 -41.25
C TYR A 24 32.83 8.62 -40.31
N PRO A 25 33.32 9.80 -39.88
CA PRO A 25 34.30 9.89 -38.80
C PRO A 25 33.74 9.25 -37.51
N VAL A 26 34.59 8.56 -36.74
CA VAL A 26 34.20 7.86 -35.49
C VAL A 26 33.37 8.76 -34.55
N GLY A 27 33.79 10.01 -34.34
CA GLY A 27 33.05 10.94 -33.49
C GLY A 27 31.69 11.43 -34.02
N VAL A 28 31.35 11.14 -35.29
CA VAL A 28 29.97 11.35 -35.80
C VAL A 28 29.10 10.15 -35.44
N LEU A 29 29.64 8.94 -35.53
CA LEU A 29 28.93 7.71 -35.15
C LEU A 29 28.65 7.66 -33.64
N GLU A 30 29.60 8.09 -32.81
CA GLU A 30 29.39 8.20 -31.35
C GLU A 30 28.23 9.15 -31.02
N ARG A 31 28.25 10.38 -31.56
CA ARG A 31 27.15 11.34 -31.35
C ARG A 31 25.81 10.86 -31.88
N LEU A 32 25.81 10.11 -32.98
CA LEU A 32 24.59 9.51 -33.51
C LEU A 32 24.06 8.42 -32.58
N GLY A 33 24.96 7.62 -31.99
CA GLY A 33 24.64 6.65 -30.96
C GLY A 33 23.96 7.30 -29.76
N ASP A 34 24.55 8.37 -29.22
CA ASP A 34 24.00 9.10 -28.07
C ASP A 34 22.60 9.65 -28.35
N VAL A 35 22.38 10.25 -29.53
CA VAL A 35 21.07 10.80 -29.94
C VAL A 35 20.03 9.69 -30.13
N LEU A 36 20.44 8.54 -30.68
CA LEU A 36 19.55 7.39 -30.84
C LEU A 36 19.18 6.77 -29.49
N GLU A 37 20.13 6.65 -28.58
CA GLU A 37 19.91 6.17 -27.22
C GLU A 37 18.92 7.07 -26.48
N GLU A 38 19.15 8.38 -26.47
CA GLU A 38 18.23 9.36 -25.85
C GLU A 38 16.83 9.28 -26.44
N ALA A 39 16.71 9.19 -27.77
CA ALA A 39 15.41 9.05 -28.44
C ALA A 39 14.70 7.72 -28.11
N MET A 40 15.45 6.63 -27.94
CA MET A 40 14.91 5.34 -27.53
C MET A 40 14.45 5.37 -26.06
N ILE A 41 15.19 6.03 -25.18
CA ILE A 41 14.83 6.25 -23.78
C ILE A 41 13.54 7.04 -23.70
N GLU A 42 13.46 8.20 -24.38
CA GLU A 42 12.27 9.05 -24.39
C GLU A 42 11.04 8.29 -24.93
N ALA A 43 11.17 7.62 -26.07
CA ALA A 43 10.03 6.95 -26.68
C ALA A 43 9.56 5.72 -25.88
N THR A 44 10.49 4.97 -25.30
CA THR A 44 10.13 3.83 -24.43
C THR A 44 9.53 4.33 -23.12
N GLY A 45 10.09 5.39 -22.53
CA GLY A 45 9.55 6.01 -21.33
C GLY A 45 8.14 6.56 -21.54
N ASP A 46 7.91 7.28 -22.64
CA ASP A 46 6.59 7.78 -23.01
C ASP A 46 5.56 6.65 -23.23
N PHE A 47 5.99 5.55 -23.84
CA PHE A 47 5.15 4.36 -23.98
C PHE A 47 4.76 3.79 -22.61
N LEU A 48 5.71 3.66 -21.68
CA LEU A 48 5.45 3.16 -20.32
C LEU A 48 4.56 4.10 -19.50
N HIS A 49 4.53 5.39 -19.86
CA HIS A 49 3.71 6.40 -19.22
C HIS A 49 2.24 6.37 -19.69
N ASP A 50 2.01 6.33 -21.01
CA ASP A 50 0.69 6.61 -21.59
C ASP A 50 0.06 5.44 -22.35
N GLU A 51 0.86 4.48 -22.81
CA GLU A 51 0.43 3.51 -23.82
C GLU A 51 0.39 2.06 -23.31
N ILE A 52 0.97 1.76 -22.15
CA ILE A 52 0.86 0.42 -21.57
C ILE A 52 -0.58 0.13 -21.16
N ASP A 53 -1.05 -1.03 -21.57
CA ASP A 53 -2.45 -1.44 -21.56
C ASP A 53 -2.48 -2.96 -21.44
N ASP A 54 -3.23 -3.50 -20.47
CA ASP A 54 -3.28 -4.93 -20.22
C ASP A 54 -4.08 -5.75 -21.22
N ASP A 55 -4.99 -5.13 -21.97
CA ASP A 55 -5.74 -5.74 -23.05
C ASP A 55 -4.91 -5.83 -24.34
N ILE A 56 -3.92 -4.93 -24.50
CA ILE A 56 -3.07 -4.86 -25.70
C ILE A 56 -1.71 -5.53 -25.49
N HIS A 57 -1.13 -5.35 -24.30
CA HIS A 57 0.25 -5.71 -24.01
C HIS A 57 0.35 -6.86 -22.99
N THR A 58 1.28 -7.76 -23.26
CA THR A 58 1.67 -8.85 -22.35
C THR A 58 2.83 -8.42 -21.45
N VAL A 59 2.96 -9.07 -20.30
CA VAL A 59 4.09 -8.83 -19.39
C VAL A 59 5.42 -9.07 -20.10
N ASP A 60 5.53 -10.15 -20.89
CA ASP A 60 6.74 -10.50 -21.64
C ASP A 60 7.14 -9.42 -22.68
N GLN A 61 6.16 -8.77 -23.32
CA GLN A 61 6.44 -7.67 -24.26
C GLN A 61 7.01 -6.45 -23.53
N VAL A 62 6.38 -6.04 -22.42
CA VAL A 62 6.86 -4.93 -21.61
C VAL A 62 8.24 -5.26 -21.02
N GLU A 63 8.43 -6.48 -20.54
CA GLU A 63 9.73 -6.97 -20.06
C GLU A 63 10.81 -6.90 -21.15
N ALA A 64 10.53 -7.35 -22.38
CA ALA A 64 11.47 -7.29 -23.48
C ALA A 64 11.85 -5.85 -23.86
N MET A 65 10.90 -4.91 -23.78
CA MET A 65 11.18 -3.48 -23.98
C MET A 65 12.09 -2.92 -22.89
N LEU A 66 11.82 -3.26 -21.63
CA LEU A 66 12.62 -2.84 -20.49
C LEU A 66 14.03 -3.45 -20.49
N ASP A 67 14.20 -4.65 -21.05
CA ASP A 67 15.52 -5.26 -21.25
C ASP A 67 16.30 -4.62 -22.40
N LEU A 68 15.61 -4.03 -23.38
CA LEU A 68 16.23 -3.33 -24.50
C LEU A 68 16.65 -1.90 -24.13
N VAL A 69 15.84 -1.19 -23.35
CA VAL A 69 16.09 0.21 -22.94
C VAL A 69 15.87 0.39 -21.44
N PRO A 70 16.75 -0.14 -20.57
CA PRO A 70 16.58 -0.09 -19.11
C PRO A 70 16.38 1.31 -18.53
N GLU A 71 17.09 2.30 -19.07
CA GLU A 71 17.10 3.71 -18.66
C GLU A 71 15.70 4.32 -18.75
N SER A 72 14.84 3.78 -19.62
CA SER A 72 13.43 4.20 -19.72
C SER A 72 12.64 4.03 -18.43
N THR A 73 13.07 3.16 -17.50
CA THR A 73 12.42 3.01 -16.18
C THR A 73 12.58 4.25 -15.30
N ALA A 74 13.64 5.05 -15.51
CA ALA A 74 13.91 6.28 -14.78
C ALA A 74 13.57 7.54 -15.60
N HIS A 75 13.03 7.38 -16.81
CA HIS A 75 12.53 8.49 -17.61
C HIS A 75 11.36 9.15 -16.89
N THR A 76 11.53 10.40 -16.48
CA THR A 76 10.46 11.17 -15.86
C THR A 76 9.68 11.94 -16.91
N ARG A 77 8.41 12.17 -16.62
CA ARG A 77 7.55 13.01 -17.45
C ARG A 77 6.79 13.99 -16.60
N LEU A 78 6.73 15.23 -17.10
CA LEU A 78 5.92 16.29 -16.54
C LEU A 78 4.49 16.21 -17.11
N TYR A 79 3.50 16.06 -16.23
CA TYR A 79 2.08 16.06 -16.56
C TYR A 79 1.46 17.40 -16.18
N GLU A 80 0.85 18.07 -17.15
CA GLU A 80 -0.08 19.18 -16.89
C GLU A 80 -1.46 18.58 -16.61
N VAL A 81 -2.02 18.86 -15.42
CA VAL A 81 -3.31 18.29 -15.02
C VAL A 81 -4.44 19.09 -15.65
N ASP A 82 -5.29 18.43 -16.44
CA ASP A 82 -6.44 19.04 -17.07
C ASP A 82 -7.37 19.64 -15.99
N GLY A 83 -7.50 20.97 -15.98
CA GLY A 83 -8.39 21.70 -15.06
C GLY A 83 -7.73 22.23 -13.78
N CYS A 84 -6.46 21.93 -13.52
CA CYS A 84 -5.68 22.53 -12.42
C CYS A 84 -4.64 23.51 -12.98
N ALA A 85 -5.03 24.78 -13.11
CA ALA A 85 -4.18 25.79 -13.76
C ALA A 85 -2.85 25.98 -13.01
N GLY A 86 -1.76 25.52 -13.63
CA GLY A 86 -0.39 25.71 -13.13
C GLY A 86 0.14 24.59 -12.24
N GLU A 87 -0.59 23.49 -12.07
CA GLU A 87 -0.08 22.30 -11.38
C GLU A 87 0.52 21.34 -12.40
N SER A 88 1.81 21.07 -12.25
CA SER A 88 2.55 20.09 -13.03
C SER A 88 3.12 19.02 -12.12
N TRP A 89 3.12 17.77 -12.57
CA TRP A 89 3.58 16.63 -11.80
C TRP A 89 4.66 15.88 -12.56
N GLU A 90 5.86 15.80 -11.99
CA GLU A 90 6.91 14.94 -12.48
C GLU A 90 6.73 13.54 -11.91
N CYS A 91 6.60 12.54 -12.78
CA CYS A 91 6.36 11.16 -12.37
C CYS A 91 7.28 10.19 -13.12
N TYR A 92 7.61 9.09 -12.46
CA TYR A 92 8.26 7.93 -13.06
C TYR A 92 7.23 6.99 -13.69
N PRO A 93 7.61 6.12 -14.65
CA PRO A 93 6.67 5.24 -15.32
C PRO A 93 5.96 4.29 -14.36
N VAL A 94 6.65 3.85 -13.29
CA VAL A 94 6.06 3.02 -12.24
C VAL A 94 4.91 3.72 -11.49
N GLN A 95 4.96 5.05 -11.35
CA GLN A 95 3.89 5.85 -10.75
C GLN A 95 2.75 6.08 -11.75
N SER A 96 3.07 6.38 -13.01
CA SER A 96 2.04 6.54 -14.07
C SER A 96 1.29 5.25 -14.39
N ALA A 97 1.92 4.10 -14.18
CA ALA A 97 1.25 2.80 -14.27
C ALA A 97 0.16 2.59 -13.19
N LEU A 98 0.20 3.36 -12.09
CA LEU A 98 -0.86 3.36 -11.09
C LEU A 98 -1.94 4.40 -11.41
N TYR A 99 -1.53 5.56 -11.94
CA TYR A 99 -2.41 6.72 -12.07
C TYR A 99 -2.23 7.43 -13.41
N ASP A 100 -3.34 7.64 -14.10
CA ASP A 100 -3.43 8.45 -15.32
C ASP A 100 -3.49 9.92 -14.89
N PHE A 101 -2.31 10.51 -14.71
CA PHE A 101 -2.14 11.88 -14.22
C PHE A 101 -2.73 12.93 -15.18
N LYS A 102 -2.85 12.60 -16.47
CA LYS A 102 -3.47 13.47 -17.46
C LYS A 102 -4.97 13.65 -17.18
N HIS A 103 -5.67 12.55 -16.90
CA HIS A 103 -7.13 12.57 -16.66
C HIS A 103 -7.51 12.50 -15.18
N TRP A 104 -6.51 12.54 -14.29
CA TRP A 104 -6.66 12.45 -12.84
C TRP A 104 -7.53 11.27 -12.38
N ARG A 105 -7.15 10.06 -12.80
CA ARG A 105 -7.88 8.82 -12.49
C ARG A 105 -6.96 7.60 -12.36
N PRO A 106 -7.40 6.52 -11.70
CA PRO A 106 -6.67 5.26 -11.68
C PRO A 106 -6.36 4.70 -13.07
N ASN A 107 -5.15 4.16 -13.22
CA ASN A 107 -4.69 3.48 -14.44
C ASN A 107 -4.83 1.95 -14.30
N THR A 108 -6.06 1.46 -14.17
CA THR A 108 -6.36 0.02 -13.89
C THR A 108 -5.72 -0.94 -14.89
N TRP A 109 -5.76 -0.59 -16.17
CA TRP A 109 -5.14 -1.27 -17.30
C TRP A 109 -3.59 -1.35 -17.25
N ALA A 110 -2.89 -0.41 -16.61
CA ALA A 110 -1.43 -0.47 -16.49
C ALA A 110 -0.92 -1.08 -15.17
N MET A 111 -1.76 -1.17 -14.15
CA MET A 111 -1.33 -1.57 -12.79
C MET A 111 -0.64 -2.94 -12.74
N LYS A 112 -1.04 -3.89 -13.61
CA LYS A 112 -0.41 -5.22 -13.66
C LYS A 112 1.08 -5.18 -14.02
N PHE A 113 1.54 -4.10 -14.66
CA PHE A 113 2.94 -3.95 -15.08
C PHE A 113 3.83 -3.30 -14.01
N ILE A 114 3.25 -2.72 -12.95
CA ILE A 114 4.01 -2.09 -11.85
C ILE A 114 5.11 -3.02 -11.30
N PRO A 115 4.85 -4.30 -10.97
CA PRO A 115 5.88 -5.18 -10.41
C PRO A 115 7.06 -5.40 -11.36
N ILE A 116 6.80 -5.58 -12.67
CA ILE A 116 7.87 -5.82 -13.64
C ILE A 116 8.69 -4.55 -13.92
N ILE A 117 8.05 -3.38 -14.02
CA ILE A 117 8.74 -2.09 -14.17
C ILE A 117 9.69 -1.85 -12.98
N ALA A 118 9.17 -2.02 -11.76
CA ALA A 118 9.96 -1.86 -10.53
C ALA A 118 11.12 -2.86 -10.45
N GLN A 119 10.87 -4.14 -10.76
CA GLN A 119 11.90 -5.18 -10.74
C GLN A 119 13.03 -4.87 -11.73
N LYS A 120 12.70 -4.43 -12.95
CA LYS A 120 13.69 -4.09 -13.98
C LYS A 120 14.47 -2.84 -13.61
N GLY A 121 13.79 -1.79 -13.13
CA GLY A 121 14.44 -0.58 -12.63
C GLY A 121 15.45 -0.87 -11.52
N LEU A 122 15.12 -1.79 -10.60
CA LEU A 122 16.06 -2.26 -9.57
C LEU A 122 17.21 -3.07 -10.17
N ARG A 123 16.91 -4.05 -11.03
CA ARG A 123 17.90 -4.96 -11.64
C ARG A 123 18.99 -4.20 -12.41
N TYR A 124 18.60 -3.14 -13.12
CA TYR A 124 19.52 -2.32 -13.91
C TYR A 124 20.09 -1.13 -13.14
N GLY A 125 19.73 -0.95 -11.86
CA GLY A 125 20.31 0.08 -11.00
C GLY A 125 19.91 1.51 -11.36
N GLN A 126 18.81 1.70 -12.09
CA GLN A 126 18.39 2.99 -12.66
C GLN A 126 18.03 4.04 -11.59
N PHE A 127 17.80 3.58 -10.36
CA PHE A 127 17.39 4.41 -9.23
C PHE A 127 18.41 4.39 -8.07
N GLY A 128 19.64 3.92 -8.32
CA GLY A 128 20.58 3.56 -7.26
C GLY A 128 20.18 2.25 -6.59
N LEU A 129 21.16 1.44 -6.21
CA LEU A 129 20.99 -0.01 -6.01
C LEU A 129 19.97 -0.42 -4.94
N GLU A 130 19.64 0.42 -3.94
CA GLU A 130 18.70 0.02 -2.87
C GLU A 130 17.78 1.12 -2.34
N GLU A 131 18.11 2.41 -2.47
CA GLU A 131 17.38 3.46 -1.72
C GLU A 131 15.99 3.73 -2.28
N LEU A 132 15.86 3.72 -3.61
CA LEU A 132 14.62 4.05 -4.32
C LEU A 132 13.88 2.82 -4.86
N ARG A 133 14.48 1.61 -4.73
CA ARG A 133 13.92 0.29 -5.09
C ARG A 133 13.14 0.25 -6.41
N GLY A 134 13.82 0.56 -7.51
CA GLY A 134 13.18 0.55 -8.83
C GLY A 134 12.09 1.61 -8.98
N GLY A 135 12.25 2.75 -8.30
CA GLY A 135 11.34 3.90 -8.37
C GLY A 135 10.14 3.84 -7.45
N ILE A 136 9.83 2.69 -6.82
CA ILE A 136 8.64 2.57 -5.95
C ILE A 136 8.72 3.45 -4.69
N LEU A 137 9.92 3.87 -4.30
CA LEU A 137 10.16 4.78 -3.19
C LEU A 137 10.55 6.19 -3.63
N ALA A 138 10.60 6.46 -4.94
CA ALA A 138 10.81 7.80 -5.43
C ALA A 138 9.56 8.63 -5.08
N ASN A 139 9.80 9.82 -4.53
CA ASN A 139 8.72 10.78 -4.26
C ASN A 139 8.33 11.48 -5.56
N ASP A 140 7.04 11.73 -5.72
CA ASP A 140 6.51 12.74 -6.64
C ASP A 140 6.65 14.15 -6.04
N ASP A 141 6.13 15.15 -6.76
CA ASP A 141 6.14 16.56 -6.34
C ASP A 141 5.34 16.85 -5.06
N SER A 142 4.49 15.92 -4.61
CA SER A 142 3.76 16.01 -3.34
C SER A 142 4.38 15.22 -2.21
N ASP A 143 5.62 14.75 -2.37
CA ASP A 143 6.31 13.88 -1.41
C ASP A 143 5.60 12.52 -1.20
N TYR A 144 4.88 12.04 -2.22
CA TYR A 144 4.29 10.71 -2.23
C TYR A 144 5.12 9.75 -3.08
N ASN A 145 5.41 8.58 -2.51
CA ASN A 145 5.92 7.47 -3.30
C ASN A 145 4.81 6.49 -3.70
N LEU A 146 5.13 5.59 -4.63
CA LEU A 146 4.19 4.59 -5.15
C LEU A 146 3.53 3.76 -4.05
N LEU A 147 4.26 3.37 -3.00
CA LEU A 147 3.66 2.60 -1.91
C LEU A 147 2.60 3.41 -1.17
N GLN A 148 2.83 4.71 -0.96
CA GLN A 148 1.84 5.61 -0.36
C GLN A 148 0.64 5.81 -1.28
N MET A 149 0.86 5.93 -2.59
CA MET A 149 -0.23 6.04 -3.58
C MET A 149 -1.07 4.77 -3.65
N LEU A 150 -0.43 3.58 -3.66
CA LEU A 150 -1.10 2.27 -3.59
C LEU A 150 -1.91 2.09 -2.31
N CYS A 151 -1.61 2.85 -1.25
CA CYS A 151 -2.36 2.82 0.00
C CYS A 151 -3.40 3.91 0.10
N ALA A 152 -3.25 5.03 -0.60
CA ALA A 152 -4.12 6.19 -0.46
C ALA A 152 -5.60 5.88 -0.79
N PRO A 153 -6.56 6.59 -0.17
CA PRO A 153 -7.92 6.67 -0.69
C PRO A 153 -7.87 7.16 -2.13
N LEU A 154 -8.76 6.62 -2.95
CA LEU A 154 -9.14 7.32 -4.17
C LEU A 154 -10.21 8.36 -3.84
N ASP A 155 -10.37 9.30 -4.75
CA ASP A 155 -11.61 10.05 -4.83
C ASP A 155 -12.80 9.06 -4.86
N GLU A 156 -13.84 9.32 -4.07
CA GLU A 156 -15.03 8.47 -3.94
C GLU A 156 -15.62 8.04 -5.31
N ARG A 157 -15.43 8.87 -6.34
CA ARG A 157 -15.87 8.59 -7.72
C ARG A 157 -15.18 7.38 -8.36
N PHE A 158 -14.00 6.98 -7.87
CA PHE A 158 -13.20 5.89 -8.41
C PHE A 158 -13.04 4.72 -7.43
N GLU A 159 -13.60 4.83 -6.23
CA GLU A 159 -13.60 3.74 -5.28
C GLU A 159 -14.43 2.57 -5.85
N SER A 160 -13.73 1.50 -6.21
CA SER A 160 -14.32 0.25 -6.68
C SER A 160 -13.62 -0.93 -6.04
N GLN A 161 -14.37 -2.01 -5.83
CA GLN A 161 -13.83 -3.26 -5.30
C GLN A 161 -12.73 -3.83 -6.22
N ASP A 162 -12.86 -3.64 -7.53
CA ASP A 162 -11.89 -4.09 -8.52
C ASP A 162 -10.56 -3.33 -8.40
N TYR A 163 -10.60 -2.01 -8.18
CA TYR A 163 -9.39 -1.22 -7.95
C TYR A 163 -8.68 -1.64 -6.65
N ASP A 164 -9.44 -1.86 -5.57
CA ASP A 164 -8.88 -2.33 -4.31
C ASP A 164 -8.20 -3.71 -4.45
N ALA A 165 -8.82 -4.61 -5.22
CA ALA A 165 -8.24 -5.92 -5.54
C ALA A 165 -6.92 -5.78 -6.33
N GLN A 166 -6.89 -4.93 -7.37
CA GLN A 166 -5.68 -4.70 -8.17
C GLN A 166 -4.55 -4.09 -7.34
N CYS A 167 -4.82 -3.09 -6.50
CA CYS A 167 -3.81 -2.52 -5.60
C CYS A 167 -3.27 -3.59 -4.64
N THR A 168 -4.15 -4.41 -4.09
CA THR A 168 -3.78 -5.50 -3.19
C THR A 168 -2.88 -6.52 -3.88
N ASP A 169 -3.17 -6.87 -5.12
CA ASP A 169 -2.37 -7.80 -5.91
C ASP A 169 -0.98 -7.22 -6.25
N VAL A 170 -0.90 -5.93 -6.58
CA VAL A 170 0.39 -5.24 -6.78
C VAL A 170 1.22 -5.26 -5.49
N LEU A 171 0.63 -4.90 -4.34
CA LEU A 171 1.32 -4.93 -3.04
C LEU A 171 1.83 -6.33 -2.69
N ARG A 172 1.04 -7.38 -2.96
CA ARG A 172 1.44 -8.77 -2.74
C ARG A 172 2.62 -9.16 -3.62
N GLN A 173 2.58 -8.82 -4.92
CA GLN A 173 3.67 -9.11 -5.84
C GLN A 173 4.96 -8.37 -5.47
N LEU A 174 4.88 -7.06 -5.15
CA LEU A 174 6.03 -6.29 -4.69
C LEU A 174 6.65 -6.88 -3.41
N LYS A 175 5.81 -7.36 -2.48
CA LYS A 175 6.27 -8.06 -1.28
C LYS A 175 6.98 -9.37 -1.63
N ASP A 176 6.38 -10.20 -2.48
CA ASP A 176 6.93 -11.51 -2.85
C ASP A 176 8.26 -11.38 -3.64
N MET A 177 8.43 -10.29 -4.37
CA MET A 177 9.69 -9.91 -5.04
C MET A 177 10.74 -9.31 -4.11
N GLY A 178 10.45 -9.11 -2.82
CA GLY A 178 11.36 -8.44 -1.89
C GLY A 178 11.54 -6.95 -2.18
N LEU A 179 10.57 -6.31 -2.84
CA LEU A 179 10.56 -4.87 -3.08
C LEU A 179 9.77 -4.11 -2.00
N PHE A 180 8.86 -4.76 -1.28
CA PHE A 180 8.07 -4.17 -0.20
C PHE A 180 8.29 -4.89 1.13
N PHE A 181 8.66 -4.15 2.18
CA PHE A 181 9.01 -4.68 3.50
C PHE A 181 8.19 -4.07 4.63
N LYS A 182 8.11 -4.77 5.76
CA LYS A 182 7.43 -4.28 6.98
C LYS A 182 7.97 -2.94 7.48
N LYS A 183 9.28 -2.69 7.31
CA LYS A 183 9.90 -1.41 7.69
C LYS A 183 9.34 -0.22 6.91
N ASP A 184 8.81 -0.45 5.71
CA ASP A 184 8.26 0.60 4.85
C ASP A 184 6.88 1.03 5.31
N VAL A 185 6.08 0.07 5.79
CA VAL A 185 4.77 0.33 6.38
C VAL A 185 4.88 1.39 7.48
N ARG A 186 5.86 1.22 8.39
CA ARG A 186 6.21 2.20 9.43
C ARG A 186 6.80 3.48 8.86
N ARG A 187 7.87 3.35 8.06
CA ARG A 187 8.66 4.49 7.57
C ARG A 187 7.80 5.49 6.79
N TYR A 188 6.90 4.99 5.96
CA TYR A 188 6.04 5.79 5.10
C TYR A 188 4.61 5.92 5.62
N LYS A 189 4.36 5.39 6.84
CA LYS A 189 3.08 5.44 7.56
C LYS A 189 1.91 4.98 6.70
N LEU A 190 2.11 3.85 6.00
CA LEU A 190 1.16 3.33 5.01
C LEU A 190 -0.18 2.95 5.65
N ALA A 191 -0.17 2.47 6.90
CA ALA A 191 -1.37 2.10 7.66
C ALA A 191 -2.43 3.20 7.64
N GLY A 192 -2.01 4.42 8.01
CA GLY A 192 -2.89 5.57 8.11
C GLY A 192 -3.25 6.16 6.76
N ARG A 193 -2.75 5.62 5.64
CA ARG A 193 -3.16 6.03 4.30
C ARG A 193 -4.22 5.13 3.71
N ILE A 194 -4.39 3.90 4.22
CA ILE A 194 -5.42 2.98 3.72
C ILE A 194 -6.78 3.41 4.23
N HIS A 195 -7.60 3.95 3.34
CA HIS A 195 -9.00 4.21 3.64
C HIS A 195 -9.74 2.89 3.85
N ALA A 196 -10.55 2.74 4.92
CA ALA A 196 -11.08 1.42 5.28
C ALA A 196 -12.18 0.88 4.37
N GLY A 197 -12.70 1.69 3.42
CA GLY A 197 -13.46 1.17 2.28
C GLY A 197 -12.65 0.15 1.47
N ASN A 198 -11.31 0.23 1.54
CA ASN A 198 -10.36 -0.64 0.85
C ASN A 198 -10.04 -1.89 1.67
N LYS A 199 -11.09 -2.68 1.91
CA LYS A 199 -11.04 -3.86 2.78
C LYS A 199 -9.92 -4.82 2.38
N MET A 200 -9.70 -5.07 1.08
CA MET A 200 -8.69 -6.03 0.63
C MET A 200 -7.27 -5.57 0.96
N ARG A 201 -6.97 -4.28 0.75
CA ARG A 201 -5.67 -3.69 1.12
C ARG A 201 -5.43 -3.77 2.62
N VAL A 202 -6.44 -3.37 3.43
CA VAL A 202 -6.37 -3.46 4.90
C VAL A 202 -6.08 -4.90 5.32
N TRP A 203 -6.88 -5.86 4.83
CA TRP A 203 -6.73 -7.27 5.21
C TRP A 203 -5.39 -7.86 4.81
N ASN A 204 -4.91 -7.58 3.60
CA ASN A 204 -3.63 -8.06 3.13
C ASN A 204 -2.47 -7.54 3.98
N MET A 205 -2.51 -6.26 4.35
CA MET A 205 -1.49 -5.65 5.21
C MET A 205 -1.47 -6.27 6.60
N LEU A 206 -2.64 -6.55 7.17
CA LEU A 206 -2.77 -7.11 8.52
C LEU A 206 -2.38 -8.58 8.59
N GLU A 207 -2.75 -9.37 7.58
CA GLU A 207 -2.31 -10.75 7.48
C GLU A 207 -0.78 -10.82 7.43
N TRP A 208 -0.15 -9.91 6.69
CA TRP A 208 1.30 -9.84 6.60
C TRP A 208 1.97 -9.25 7.85
N TYR A 209 1.34 -8.23 8.44
CA TYR A 209 1.89 -7.47 9.54
C TYR A 209 0.82 -7.14 10.60
N PRO A 210 0.48 -8.08 11.50
CA PRO A 210 -0.56 -7.87 12.52
C PRO A 210 -0.28 -6.71 13.47
N GLY A 211 1.01 -6.41 13.71
CA GLY A 211 1.43 -5.29 14.56
C GLY A 211 1.02 -3.91 14.04
N LEU A 212 0.58 -3.82 12.77
CA LEU A 212 0.03 -2.62 12.15
C LEU A 212 -1.12 -2.01 12.95
N LEU A 213 -1.83 -2.83 13.72
CA LEU A 213 -2.98 -2.39 14.49
C LEU A 213 -2.70 -1.39 15.59
N LYS A 214 -1.49 -1.48 16.14
CA LYS A 214 -1.00 -0.58 17.18
C LYS A 214 -0.33 0.64 16.59
N GLU A 215 -0.07 0.65 15.29
CA GLU A 215 0.59 1.78 14.67
C GLU A 215 -0.37 2.95 14.60
N ARG A 216 0.06 4.05 15.20
CA ARG A 216 -0.60 5.34 15.11
C ARG A 216 -0.42 5.85 13.68
N GLY A 217 -1.54 6.05 12.99
CA GLY A 217 -1.60 6.56 11.62
C GLY A 217 -1.25 8.04 11.51
N ASN A 218 -1.29 8.55 10.28
CA ASN A 218 -1.04 9.97 9.99
C ASN A 218 -2.24 10.87 10.27
N TYR A 219 -3.46 10.37 10.07
CA TYR A 219 -4.67 11.10 10.42
C TYR A 219 -4.90 10.88 11.91
N GLU A 220 -4.89 11.97 12.67
CA GLU A 220 -5.36 12.04 14.08
C GLU A 220 -4.49 11.30 15.11
N GLY A 221 -3.35 10.72 14.68
CA GLY A 221 -2.46 9.97 15.56
C GLY A 221 -3.08 8.68 16.06
N ASP A 222 -4.11 8.23 15.37
CA ASP A 222 -5.02 7.21 15.84
C ASP A 222 -4.53 5.82 15.46
N ALA A 223 -4.74 4.82 16.33
CA ALA A 223 -4.37 3.45 16.00
C ALA A 223 -5.24 2.94 14.84
N LEU A 224 -4.69 2.17 13.90
CA LEU A 224 -5.48 1.64 12.77
C LEU A 224 -6.76 0.92 13.24
N ILE A 225 -6.70 0.27 14.40
CA ILE A 225 -7.87 -0.39 15.00
C ILE A 225 -9.02 0.59 15.28
N ASN A 226 -8.72 1.79 15.77
CA ASN A 226 -9.71 2.85 16.05
C ASN A 226 -10.26 3.43 14.75
N TYR A 227 -9.37 3.66 13.79
CA TYR A 227 -9.74 4.18 12.48
C TYR A 227 -10.77 3.28 11.77
N MET A 228 -10.64 1.95 11.86
CA MET A 228 -11.64 1.03 11.25
C MET A 228 -13.02 1.08 11.91
N THR A 229 -13.11 1.55 13.16
CA THR A 229 -14.39 1.69 13.88
C THR A 229 -15.19 2.89 13.34
N ARG A 230 -14.50 3.99 13.00
CA ARG A 230 -15.09 5.20 12.41
C ARG A 230 -15.71 4.93 11.05
N LEU A 231 -15.17 3.97 10.30
CA LEU A 231 -15.47 3.78 8.88
C LEU A 231 -16.66 2.87 8.59
N ARG A 232 -17.48 2.62 9.61
CA ARG A 232 -18.74 1.88 9.51
C ARG A 232 -18.64 0.56 8.76
N SER A 233 -17.52 -0.14 8.94
CA SER A 233 -17.41 -1.52 8.50
C SER A 233 -18.53 -2.33 9.16
N ASP A 234 -19.14 -3.26 8.42
CA ASP A 234 -20.09 -4.18 9.02
C ASP A 234 -19.45 -4.84 10.25
N GLY A 235 -20.16 -4.91 11.37
CA GLY A 235 -19.58 -5.39 12.64
C GLY A 235 -19.01 -6.80 12.53
N LEU A 236 -19.44 -7.58 11.53
CA LEU A 236 -18.87 -8.88 11.18
C LEU A 236 -17.43 -8.79 10.65
N SER A 237 -17.10 -7.80 9.81
CA SER A 237 -15.73 -7.52 9.37
C SER A 237 -14.83 -7.22 10.56
N ILE A 238 -15.35 -6.52 11.56
CA ILE A 238 -14.63 -6.25 12.82
C ILE A 238 -14.48 -7.51 13.69
N LEU A 239 -15.41 -8.47 13.64
CA LEU A 239 -15.24 -9.72 14.37
C LEU A 239 -14.23 -10.65 13.67
N GLN A 240 -14.27 -10.72 12.34
CA GLN A 240 -13.20 -11.37 11.54
C GLN A 240 -11.85 -10.68 11.77
N PHE A 241 -11.87 -9.41 12.15
CA PHE A 241 -10.71 -8.64 12.57
C PHE A 241 -10.12 -9.15 13.87
N ALA A 242 -10.98 -9.38 14.87
CA ALA A 242 -10.57 -9.89 16.17
C ALA A 242 -9.87 -11.26 16.03
N ASP A 243 -10.30 -12.09 15.08
CA ASP A 243 -9.66 -13.35 14.70
C ASP A 243 -8.24 -13.19 14.12
N LYS A 244 -7.78 -11.98 13.81
CA LYS A 244 -6.41 -11.69 13.35
C LYS A 244 -5.55 -11.01 14.43
N LEU A 245 -6.13 -10.57 15.55
CA LEU A 245 -5.40 -9.92 16.64
C LEU A 245 -4.31 -10.82 17.26
N GLN A 246 -3.15 -10.20 17.50
CA GLN A 246 -2.20 -10.47 18.58
C GLN A 246 -2.77 -11.02 19.90
N PRO A 247 -2.67 -12.31 20.20
CA PRO A 247 -3.39 -12.91 21.32
C PRO A 247 -3.26 -12.26 22.71
N SER A 248 -2.07 -11.86 23.13
CA SER A 248 -1.86 -11.50 24.54
C SER A 248 -1.97 -10.01 24.87
N SER A 249 -1.79 -9.13 23.88
CA SER A 249 -1.72 -7.67 24.10
C SER A 249 -2.74 -6.88 23.28
N ASP A 250 -3.26 -7.45 22.20
CA ASP A 250 -4.06 -6.67 21.26
C ASP A 250 -5.56 -6.70 21.62
N LEU A 251 -5.99 -7.60 22.52
CA LEU A 251 -7.36 -7.58 23.07
C LEU A 251 -7.65 -6.30 23.86
N CYS A 252 -6.65 -5.69 24.50
CA CYS A 252 -6.80 -4.40 25.16
C CYS A 252 -7.25 -3.31 24.17
N LEU A 253 -6.86 -3.45 22.88
CA LEU A 253 -7.23 -2.51 21.83
C LEU A 253 -8.74 -2.47 21.56
N LEU A 254 -9.49 -3.51 21.92
CA LEU A 254 -10.95 -3.47 21.82
C LEU A 254 -11.56 -2.43 22.77
N PHE A 255 -10.87 -2.12 23.87
CA PHE A 255 -11.40 -1.31 24.97
C PHE A 255 -10.74 0.06 25.08
N PHE A 256 -9.68 0.34 24.30
CA PHE A 256 -9.08 1.67 24.30
C PHE A 256 -10.00 2.67 23.60
N LYS A 257 -10.30 3.76 24.30
CA LYS A 257 -10.98 4.92 23.74
C LYS A 257 -9.97 5.79 23.01
N HIS A 258 -10.44 6.48 21.99
CA HIS A 258 -9.66 7.52 21.33
C HIS A 258 -9.40 8.67 22.30
N GLU A 259 -8.19 9.25 22.28
CA GLU A 259 -7.82 10.42 23.09
C GLU A 259 -8.41 11.76 22.58
N GLU A 260 -9.36 11.77 21.63
CA GLU A 260 -9.81 13.03 20.98
C GLU A 260 -10.99 13.73 21.66
N ASP A 261 -11.00 15.06 21.51
CA ASP A 261 -11.71 16.09 22.28
C ASP A 261 -13.24 16.19 22.06
N THR A 262 -13.87 15.27 21.32
CA THR A 262 -15.34 15.31 21.14
C THR A 262 -16.00 14.07 21.73
N GLU A 263 -16.95 14.29 22.65
CA GLU A 263 -17.65 13.22 23.38
C GLU A 263 -18.34 12.21 22.43
N GLU A 264 -18.76 12.65 21.23
CA GLU A 264 -19.48 11.82 20.26
C GLU A 264 -18.60 10.74 19.56
N ASP A 265 -17.29 10.95 19.44
CA ASP A 265 -16.36 10.04 18.74
C ASP A 265 -15.41 9.27 19.67
N SER A 266 -15.65 9.35 20.98
CA SER A 266 -14.84 8.68 22.01
C SER A 266 -15.11 7.16 22.17
N ARG A 267 -15.91 6.56 21.28
CA ARG A 267 -16.28 5.15 21.38
C ARG A 267 -15.07 4.24 21.16
N ASN A 268 -14.90 3.25 22.01
CA ASN A 268 -13.94 2.17 21.75
C ASN A 268 -14.53 1.13 20.78
N LEU A 269 -13.69 0.24 20.28
CA LEU A 269 -14.11 -0.75 19.30
C LEU A 269 -15.17 -1.73 19.84
N PHE A 270 -15.12 -2.05 21.13
CA PHE A 270 -16.14 -2.88 21.76
C PHE A 270 -17.51 -2.18 21.78
N GLU A 271 -17.58 -0.91 22.17
CA GLU A 271 -18.79 -0.10 22.13
C GLU A 271 -19.36 -0.05 20.71
N TYR A 272 -18.50 0.12 19.70
CA TYR A 272 -18.89 0.09 18.29
C TYR A 272 -19.47 -1.28 17.86
N LEU A 273 -18.83 -2.38 18.26
CA LEU A 273 -19.32 -3.73 18.01
C LEU A 273 -20.71 -3.96 18.64
N VAL A 274 -20.88 -3.52 19.89
CA VAL A 274 -22.16 -3.61 20.62
C VAL A 274 -23.26 -2.87 19.88
N ASP A 275 -23.00 -1.65 19.38
CA ASP A 275 -23.98 -0.87 18.61
C ASP A 275 -24.35 -1.54 17.28
N THR A 276 -23.41 -2.27 16.68
CA THR A 276 -23.58 -2.81 15.32
C THR A 276 -24.24 -4.20 15.30
N VAL A 277 -23.83 -5.10 16.19
CA VAL A 277 -24.32 -6.49 16.21
C VAL A 277 -25.09 -6.84 17.48
N GLY A 278 -25.16 -5.94 18.46
CA GLY A 278 -25.75 -6.21 19.76
C GLY A 278 -24.74 -6.76 20.77
N ARG A 279 -24.99 -6.48 22.06
CA ARG A 279 -24.05 -6.80 23.15
C ARG A 279 -23.76 -8.30 23.27
N ASP A 280 -24.80 -9.12 23.27
CA ASP A 280 -24.67 -10.57 23.48
C ASP A 280 -23.87 -11.23 22.35
N ASP A 281 -24.13 -10.83 21.09
CA ASP A 281 -23.42 -11.34 19.93
C ASP A 281 -21.97 -10.82 19.85
N ALA A 282 -21.73 -9.56 20.21
CA ALA A 282 -20.38 -9.01 20.31
C ALA A 282 -19.54 -9.74 21.38
N ILE A 283 -20.10 -9.95 22.58
CA ILE A 283 -19.45 -10.73 23.64
C ILE A 283 -19.19 -12.15 23.15
N LYS A 284 -20.23 -12.83 22.64
CA LYS A 284 -20.12 -14.21 22.16
C LYS A 284 -19.01 -14.36 21.14
N ALA A 285 -18.94 -13.48 20.15
CA ALA A 285 -17.90 -13.53 19.13
C ALA A 285 -16.49 -13.33 19.72
N ILE A 286 -16.30 -12.35 20.62
CA ILE A 286 -15.03 -12.17 21.33
C ILE A 286 -14.64 -13.44 22.11
N LEU A 287 -15.60 -14.05 22.81
CA LEU A 287 -15.37 -15.27 23.59
C LEU A 287 -15.06 -16.48 22.70
N GLU A 288 -15.72 -16.62 21.55
CA GLU A 288 -15.45 -17.68 20.57
C GLU A 288 -14.05 -17.53 19.97
N THR A 289 -13.69 -16.31 19.54
CA THR A 289 -12.34 -15.97 19.08
C THR A 289 -11.30 -16.32 20.13
N MET A 290 -11.53 -15.94 21.40
CA MET A 290 -10.64 -16.26 22.51
C MET A 290 -10.53 -17.76 22.74
N SER A 291 -11.66 -18.47 22.85
CA SER A 291 -11.72 -19.90 23.17
C SER A 291 -11.12 -20.80 22.07
N SER A 292 -11.12 -20.34 20.82
CA SER A 292 -10.58 -21.09 19.69
C SER A 292 -9.06 -21.29 19.76
N ARG A 293 -8.34 -20.53 20.60
CA ARG A 293 -6.88 -20.51 20.64
C ARG A 293 -6.33 -21.00 21.98
N LYS A 294 -5.78 -22.23 21.98
CA LYS A 294 -5.41 -23.02 23.18
C LYS A 294 -4.10 -22.60 23.87
N ASP A 295 -3.32 -21.74 23.24
CA ASP A 295 -1.97 -21.32 23.65
C ASP A 295 -1.95 -19.98 24.41
N TYR A 296 -3.11 -19.47 24.79
CA TYR A 296 -3.25 -18.14 25.36
C TYR A 296 -2.90 -18.05 26.84
N LYS A 297 -2.21 -16.94 27.16
CA LYS A 297 -2.15 -16.39 28.51
C LYS A 297 -2.73 -14.99 28.44
N TYR A 298 -3.97 -14.81 28.86
CA TYR A 298 -4.66 -13.50 28.86
C TYR A 298 -4.12 -12.55 29.96
N PHE A 299 -3.07 -12.98 30.66
CA PHE A 299 -2.43 -12.35 31.81
C PHE A 299 -1.00 -11.88 31.52
N LYS A 300 -0.73 -11.51 30.27
CA LYS A 300 0.50 -10.75 29.99
C LYS A 300 0.18 -9.27 30.15
N LEU A 301 0.95 -8.61 31.00
CA LEU A 301 0.98 -7.16 31.06
C LEU A 301 1.35 -6.65 29.66
N ASP A 302 0.48 -5.83 29.08
CA ASP A 302 0.80 -5.15 27.84
C ASP A 302 1.91 -4.13 28.13
N ALA A 303 3.05 -4.26 27.44
CA ALA A 303 4.23 -3.44 27.72
C ALA A 303 4.06 -1.98 27.27
N ASP A 304 3.18 -1.73 26.30
CA ASP A 304 2.96 -0.40 25.73
C ASP A 304 2.00 0.42 26.62
N THR A 305 1.04 -0.24 27.24
CA THR A 305 -0.06 0.37 28.03
C THR A 305 0.07 0.12 29.52
N ASN A 306 1.03 -0.71 29.93
CA ASN A 306 1.28 -1.11 31.31
C ASN A 306 0.01 -1.62 32.03
N SER A 307 -0.86 -2.30 31.29
CA SER A 307 -2.20 -2.72 31.75
C SER A 307 -2.51 -4.15 31.33
N TYR A 308 -3.37 -4.82 32.10
CA TYR A 308 -3.89 -6.15 31.74
C TYR A 308 -5.23 -6.01 31.01
N PRO A 309 -5.54 -6.88 30.03
CA PRO A 309 -6.80 -6.83 29.28
C PRO A 309 -8.06 -6.80 30.17
N PHE A 310 -8.06 -7.57 31.27
CA PHE A 310 -9.20 -7.61 32.18
C PHE A 310 -9.37 -6.32 33.01
N LEU A 311 -8.28 -5.59 33.29
CA LEU A 311 -8.33 -4.29 33.95
C LEU A 311 -8.91 -3.25 33.00
N VAL A 312 -8.43 -3.21 31.75
CA VAL A 312 -8.97 -2.29 30.73
C VAL A 312 -10.46 -2.57 30.46
N ALA A 313 -10.85 -3.84 30.40
CA ALA A 313 -12.26 -4.23 30.30
C ALA A 313 -13.09 -3.79 31.52
N ALA A 314 -12.53 -3.90 32.73
CA ALA A 314 -13.20 -3.49 33.98
C ALA A 314 -13.37 -1.97 34.06
N GLU A 315 -12.34 -1.21 33.68
CA GLU A 315 -12.36 0.27 33.61
C GLU A 315 -13.44 0.77 32.64
N ASN A 316 -13.67 0.03 31.54
CA ASN A 316 -14.73 0.30 30.59
C ASN A 316 -16.08 -0.36 30.96
N SER A 317 -16.27 -0.76 32.22
CA SER A 317 -17.52 -1.34 32.74
C SER A 317 -18.03 -2.60 32.01
N ASN A 318 -17.13 -3.38 31.40
CA ASN A 318 -17.48 -4.60 30.66
C ASN A 318 -17.41 -5.84 31.56
N VAL A 319 -18.28 -5.87 32.56
CA VAL A 319 -18.33 -6.86 33.64
C VAL A 319 -18.31 -8.31 33.12
N ASP A 320 -19.06 -8.62 32.06
CA ASP A 320 -19.13 -9.97 31.48
C ASP A 320 -17.77 -10.45 30.93
N ILE A 321 -17.08 -9.56 30.21
CA ILE A 321 -15.76 -9.84 29.63
C ILE A 321 -14.71 -9.91 30.73
N THR A 322 -14.77 -8.99 31.70
CA THR A 322 -13.88 -9.01 32.87
C THR A 322 -14.01 -10.32 33.63
N PHE A 323 -15.23 -10.78 33.94
CA PHE A 323 -15.43 -12.06 34.63
C PHE A 323 -14.96 -13.25 33.81
N HIS A 324 -15.19 -13.25 32.50
CA HIS A 324 -14.70 -14.32 31.63
C HIS A 324 -13.16 -14.37 31.64
N LEU A 325 -12.50 -13.23 31.43
CA LEU A 325 -11.03 -13.14 31.45
C LEU A 325 -10.45 -13.56 32.81
N LEU A 326 -11.07 -13.17 33.92
CA LEU A 326 -10.65 -13.57 35.27
C LEU A 326 -10.85 -15.07 35.51
N ARG A 327 -11.98 -15.64 35.07
CA ARG A 327 -12.32 -17.06 35.28
C ARG A 327 -11.34 -17.99 34.57
N GLU A 328 -11.03 -17.70 33.32
CA GLU A 328 -10.14 -18.54 32.50
C GLU A 328 -8.67 -18.47 32.95
N ASN A 329 -8.32 -17.56 33.86
CA ASN A 329 -6.93 -17.34 34.30
C ASN A 329 -6.83 -17.13 35.82
N ILE A 330 -7.73 -17.77 36.58
CA ILE A 330 -7.85 -17.55 38.03
C ILE A 330 -6.55 -17.83 38.78
N SER A 331 -5.75 -18.80 38.33
CA SER A 331 -4.45 -19.14 38.90
C SER A 331 -3.45 -17.98 38.83
N GLU A 332 -3.40 -17.29 37.69
CA GLU A 332 -2.51 -16.17 37.41
C GLU A 332 -2.94 -14.94 38.21
N VAL A 333 -4.23 -14.64 38.29
CA VAL A 333 -4.78 -13.57 39.15
C VAL A 333 -4.36 -13.79 40.59
N LEU A 334 -4.57 -15.00 41.12
CA LEU A 334 -4.22 -15.33 42.50
C LEU A 334 -2.72 -15.16 42.75
N SER A 335 -1.88 -15.47 41.77
CA SER A 335 -0.43 -15.25 41.88
C SER A 335 -0.03 -13.77 41.95
N LEU A 336 -0.78 -12.87 41.32
CA LEU A 336 -0.54 -11.42 41.35
C LEU A 336 -1.00 -10.77 42.66
N VAL A 337 -2.08 -11.26 43.26
CA VAL A 337 -2.69 -10.70 44.48
C VAL A 337 -2.02 -11.22 45.77
N MET A 338 -1.36 -12.38 45.71
CA MET A 338 -0.67 -12.97 46.86
C MET A 338 0.79 -12.52 47.04
N VAL A 339 1.27 -11.58 46.21
CA VAL A 339 2.56 -10.87 46.38
C VAL A 339 2.29 -9.56 47.09
#